data_AF-A0A539E673-F1
#
_entry.id   AF-A0A539E673-F1
#
_cell.length_a   1.000
_cell.length_b   1.000
_cell.length_c   1.000
_cell.angle_alpha   90.00
_cell.angle_beta   90.00
_cell.angle_gamma   90.00
#
_symmetry.space_group_name_H-M   'P 1'
#
loop_
_entity.id
_entity.type
_entity.pdbx_description
1 polymer ?
#
loop_
_entity_poly.entity_id
_entity_poly.type
_entity_poly.pdbx_seq_one_letter_code
_entity_poly.pdbx_strand_id
1 'polypeptide(L)'
;RYSPVSREVASLTLFFAFFVGYSFFNFFTLPLGISSVLGTVCGIGALVMGPLFIYAMHKIYRIQARPFWNHWQVLTSFYGNTLTLGALLVGLFFAVSLALQGESFGALLSLLAWPMALGLILEGVGLYAHGRDLDQGGGEGAAAHVEQRSTYGKTYYSRNGALVVGLTLVTVLGFSALEGVVGLLVWSLTAALVISTAVIGRAMFYVLVIPTTMPGAFFWRNQGFQEHARASGLAEMPQVGVLPRTEYHELQMARAKREIGEEWVKIKQRGIKASLNLLKTNVRQHWQQTFSRI
;
A
#
# COMPACT_ATOMS: atom_id res chain seq x y z
N ARG A 1 -9.01 -0.77 -18.23
CA ARG A 1 -8.53 0.62 -18.43
C ARG A 1 -8.36 1.42 -17.13
N TYR A 2 -9.31 1.38 -16.19
CA TYR A 2 -9.29 2.21 -14.98
C TYR A 2 -8.70 1.54 -13.72
N SER A 3 -8.57 0.22 -13.69
CA SER A 3 -8.00 -0.48 -12.53
C SER A 3 -6.49 -0.24 -12.41
N PRO A 4 -5.98 0.20 -11.23
CA PRO A 4 -4.55 0.28 -10.94
C PRO A 4 -3.81 -1.05 -11.16
N VAL A 5 -4.42 -2.16 -10.75
CA VAL A 5 -3.87 -3.52 -10.90
C VAL A 5 -3.69 -3.89 -12.38
N SER A 6 -4.66 -3.54 -13.23
CA SER A 6 -4.54 -3.77 -14.67
C SER A 6 -3.37 -3.00 -15.29
N ARG A 7 -3.07 -1.80 -14.80
CA ARG A 7 -1.91 -1.01 -15.26
C ARG A 7 -0.61 -1.59 -14.77
N GLU A 8 -0.57 -2.07 -13.52
CA GLU A 8 0.57 -2.77 -12.95
C GLU A 8 0.96 -3.97 -13.81
N VAL A 9 0.02 -4.89 -14.04
CA VAL A 9 0.27 -6.08 -14.87
C VAL A 9 0.76 -5.70 -16.26
N ALA A 10 0.10 -4.76 -16.94
CA ALA A 10 0.52 -4.32 -18.28
C ALA A 10 1.95 -3.74 -18.27
N SER A 11 2.26 -2.86 -17.32
CA SER A 11 3.58 -2.25 -17.20
C SER A 11 4.67 -3.26 -16.83
N LEU A 12 4.35 -4.23 -15.97
CA LEU A 12 5.24 -5.31 -15.57
C LEU A 12 5.56 -6.23 -16.75
N THR A 13 4.54 -6.64 -17.52
CA THR A 13 4.71 -7.48 -18.69
C THR A 13 5.60 -6.79 -19.73
N LEU A 14 5.37 -5.50 -20.00
CA LEU A 14 6.20 -4.73 -20.92
C LEU A 14 7.64 -4.57 -20.39
N PHE A 15 7.82 -4.27 -19.10
CA PHE A 15 9.14 -4.20 -18.49
C PHE A 15 9.90 -5.52 -18.67
N PHE A 16 9.29 -6.66 -18.33
CA PHE A 16 9.93 -7.97 -18.50
C PHE A 16 10.19 -8.31 -19.97
N ALA A 17 9.25 -8.03 -20.88
CA ALA A 17 9.46 -8.27 -22.30
C ALA A 17 10.66 -7.48 -22.84
N PHE A 18 10.77 -6.21 -22.48
CA PHE A 18 11.92 -5.38 -22.85
C PHE A 18 13.21 -5.83 -22.16
N PHE A 19 13.17 -6.20 -20.88
CA PHE A 19 14.35 -6.68 -20.15
C PHE A 19 14.89 -8.01 -20.70
N VAL A 20 14.00 -8.96 -21.01
CA VAL A 20 14.35 -10.22 -21.66
C VAL A 20 14.87 -9.96 -23.06
N GLY A 21 14.23 -9.08 -23.84
CA GLY A 21 14.71 -8.66 -25.16
C GLY A 21 16.11 -8.06 -25.10
N TYR A 22 16.36 -7.16 -24.14
CA TYR A 22 17.68 -6.57 -23.91
C TYR A 22 18.73 -7.65 -23.63
N SER A 23 18.43 -8.58 -22.73
CA SER A 23 19.34 -9.67 -22.36
C SER A 23 19.60 -10.60 -23.54
N PHE A 24 18.55 -10.95 -24.29
CA PHE A 24 18.64 -11.82 -25.46
C PHE A 24 19.51 -11.22 -26.56
N PHE A 25 19.26 -9.98 -26.97
CA PHE A 25 20.01 -9.35 -28.06
C PHE A 25 21.44 -8.92 -27.69
N ASN A 26 21.75 -8.79 -26.39
CA ASN A 26 23.14 -8.61 -25.94
C ASN A 26 23.90 -9.94 -25.86
N PHE A 27 23.21 -11.06 -25.66
CA PHE A 27 23.84 -12.38 -25.59
C PHE A 27 23.94 -13.08 -26.96
N PHE A 28 22.92 -12.93 -27.81
CA PHE A 28 22.87 -13.53 -29.13
C PHE A 28 23.09 -12.49 -30.24
N THR A 29 24.07 -12.76 -31.11
CA THR A 29 24.39 -11.90 -32.25
C THR A 29 23.53 -12.26 -33.47
N LEU A 30 22.82 -11.28 -34.00
CA LEU A 30 22.11 -11.39 -35.28
C LEU A 30 22.93 -10.75 -36.41
N PRO A 31 22.76 -11.17 -37.67
CA PRO A 31 23.46 -10.58 -38.81
C PRO A 31 23.21 -9.07 -38.94
N LEU A 32 24.12 -8.39 -39.66
CA LEU A 32 23.99 -6.97 -40.04
C LEU A 32 23.94 -5.97 -38.85
N GLY A 33 24.41 -6.37 -37.67
CA GLY A 33 24.43 -5.50 -36.49
C GLY A 33 23.04 -5.18 -35.91
N ILE A 34 22.00 -5.90 -36.33
CA ILE A 34 20.63 -5.66 -35.87
C ILE A 34 20.48 -5.94 -34.36
N SER A 35 21.27 -6.86 -33.80
CA SER A 35 21.23 -7.19 -32.38
C SER A 35 21.59 -6.01 -31.47
N SER A 36 22.56 -5.17 -31.83
CA SER A 36 22.92 -4.00 -31.00
C SER A 36 21.80 -2.94 -30.98
N VAL A 37 21.16 -2.72 -32.13
CA VAL A 37 20.03 -1.79 -32.25
C VAL A 37 18.84 -2.29 -31.45
N LEU A 38 18.43 -3.55 -31.65
CA LEU A 38 17.31 -4.14 -30.91
C LEU A 38 17.60 -4.23 -29.41
N GLY A 39 18.83 -4.60 -29.04
CA GLY A 39 19.28 -4.58 -27.65
C GLY A 39 19.13 -3.19 -27.04
N THR A 40 19.60 -2.14 -27.71
CA THR A 40 19.46 -0.76 -27.23
C THR A 40 18.01 -0.33 -27.09
N VAL A 41 17.17 -0.59 -28.10
CA VAL A 41 15.73 -0.26 -28.05
C VAL A 41 15.04 -0.98 -26.88
N CYS A 42 15.31 -2.27 -26.72
CA CYS A 42 14.79 -3.04 -25.59
C CYS A 42 15.32 -2.50 -24.24
N GLY A 43 16.59 -2.11 -24.16
CA GLY A 43 17.18 -1.51 -22.96
C GLY A 43 16.50 -0.21 -22.56
N ILE A 44 16.30 0.70 -23.52
CA ILE A 44 15.55 1.95 -23.31
C ILE A 44 14.11 1.66 -22.90
N GLY A 45 13.46 0.68 -23.55
CA GLY A 45 12.12 0.23 -23.20
C GLY A 45 12.02 -0.24 -21.74
N ALA A 46 12.98 -1.06 -21.28
CA ALA A 46 13.04 -1.52 -19.90
C ALA A 46 13.30 -0.36 -18.91
N LEU A 47 14.21 0.57 -19.28
CA LEU A 47 14.54 1.75 -18.48
C LEU A 47 13.32 2.66 -18.26
N VAL A 48 12.45 2.81 -19.26
CA VAL A 48 11.22 3.60 -19.16
C VAL A 48 10.11 2.83 -18.44
N MET A 49 9.93 1.55 -18.78
CA MET A 49 8.84 0.75 -18.23
C MET A 49 9.03 0.39 -16.76
N GLY A 50 10.27 0.27 -16.27
CA GLY A 50 10.56 0.01 -14.85
C GLY A 50 9.95 1.07 -13.91
N PRO A 51 10.30 2.36 -14.05
CA PRO A 51 9.68 3.45 -13.30
C PRO A 51 8.16 3.51 -13.47
N LEU A 52 7.63 3.29 -14.67
CA LEU A 52 6.17 3.27 -14.88
C LEU A 52 5.49 2.13 -14.14
N PHE A 53 6.14 0.97 -14.06
CA PHE A 53 5.67 -0.17 -13.28
C PHE A 53 5.61 0.17 -11.79
N ILE A 54 6.67 0.77 -11.23
CA ILE A 54 6.68 1.24 -9.83
C ILE A 54 5.57 2.26 -9.58
N TYR A 55 5.33 3.18 -10.53
CA TYR A 55 4.19 4.10 -10.46
C TYR A 55 2.85 3.37 -10.51
N ALA A 56 2.69 2.32 -11.31
CA ALA A 56 1.45 1.55 -11.30
C ALA A 56 1.24 0.82 -9.97
N MET A 57 2.30 0.24 -9.39
CA MET A 57 2.25 -0.41 -8.08
C MET A 57 1.83 0.54 -6.95
N HIS A 58 2.43 1.74 -6.86
CA HIS A 58 2.10 2.66 -5.75
C HIS A 58 0.61 3.05 -5.76
N LYS A 59 -0.03 3.14 -6.94
CA LYS A 59 -1.45 3.49 -7.07
C LYS A 59 -2.36 2.46 -6.40
N ILE A 60 -1.94 1.19 -6.31
CA ILE A 60 -2.73 0.12 -5.70
C ILE A 60 -2.88 0.37 -4.20
N TYR A 61 -1.87 0.96 -3.57
CA TYR A 61 -1.87 1.28 -2.14
C TYR A 61 -2.56 2.60 -1.83
N ARG A 62 -2.87 3.45 -2.82
CA ARG A 62 -3.61 4.72 -2.64
C ARG A 62 -5.11 4.49 -2.52
N ILE A 63 -5.51 3.73 -1.51
CA ILE A 63 -6.89 3.34 -1.23
C ILE A 63 -7.48 4.32 -0.23
N GLN A 64 -8.53 5.07 -0.60
CA GLN A 64 -9.17 6.04 0.29
C GLN A 64 -9.69 5.42 1.60
N ALA A 65 -10.19 4.19 1.55
CA ALA A 65 -10.64 3.42 2.72
C ALA A 65 -9.49 2.92 3.63
N ARG A 66 -8.22 3.21 3.31
CA ARG A 66 -7.04 2.92 4.12
C ARG A 66 -6.26 4.22 4.34
N PRO A 67 -6.70 5.09 5.26
CA PRO A 67 -6.13 6.43 5.40
C PRO A 67 -4.62 6.42 5.65
N PHE A 68 -4.11 5.45 6.41
CA PHE A 68 -2.69 5.27 6.65
C PHE A 68 -1.89 5.06 5.33
N TRP A 69 -2.41 4.30 4.37
CA TRP A 69 -1.74 4.13 3.07
C TRP A 69 -2.05 5.25 2.07
N ASN A 70 -3.13 6.00 2.24
CA ASN A 70 -3.58 6.98 1.25
C ASN A 70 -2.81 8.30 1.29
N HIS A 71 -1.49 8.24 1.34
CA HIS A 71 -0.60 9.40 1.36
C HIS A 71 0.43 9.33 0.22
N TRP A 72 0.98 10.48 -0.20
CA TRP A 72 1.98 10.51 -1.26
C TRP A 72 3.32 9.91 -0.83
N GLN A 73 3.56 9.77 0.47
CA GLN A 73 4.72 9.07 1.02
C GLN A 73 4.88 7.65 0.45
N VAL A 74 3.79 6.97 0.10
CA VAL A 74 3.89 5.64 -0.53
C VAL A 74 4.69 5.72 -1.83
N LEU A 75 4.54 6.80 -2.61
CA LEU A 75 5.31 7.02 -3.82
C LEU A 75 6.81 7.14 -3.52
N THR A 76 7.18 7.99 -2.56
CA THR A 76 8.60 8.16 -2.21
C THR A 76 9.18 6.93 -1.55
N SER A 77 8.36 6.14 -0.85
CA SER A 77 8.78 4.84 -0.34
C SER A 77 9.09 3.85 -1.44
N PHE A 78 8.24 3.78 -2.46
CA PHE A 78 8.43 2.84 -3.57
C PHE A 78 9.68 3.20 -4.38
N TYR A 79 9.78 4.45 -4.84
CA TYR A 79 10.96 4.90 -5.58
C TYR A 79 12.23 4.95 -4.73
N GLY A 80 12.11 5.34 -3.46
CA GLY A 80 13.24 5.37 -2.52
C GLY A 80 13.83 3.97 -2.31
N ASN A 81 12.97 2.96 -2.13
CA ASN A 81 13.42 1.57 -2.07
C ASN A 81 13.97 1.06 -3.40
N THR A 82 13.39 1.43 -4.55
CA THR A 82 13.94 1.07 -5.87
C THR A 82 15.36 1.59 -6.05
N LEU A 83 15.62 2.86 -5.73
CA LEU A 83 16.96 3.45 -5.84
C LEU A 83 17.93 2.83 -4.84
N THR A 84 17.50 2.65 -3.58
CA THR A 84 18.36 2.13 -2.52
C THR A 84 18.68 0.64 -2.70
N LEU A 85 17.66 -0.19 -2.78
CA LEU A 85 17.84 -1.65 -2.88
C LEU A 85 18.31 -2.07 -4.27
N GLY A 86 17.92 -1.35 -5.32
CA GLY A 86 18.41 -1.60 -6.68
C GLY A 86 19.90 -1.37 -6.80
N ALA A 87 20.40 -0.22 -6.32
CA ALA A 87 21.83 0.07 -6.31
C ALA A 87 22.61 -0.89 -5.40
N LEU A 88 22.06 -1.23 -4.23
CA LEU A 88 22.65 -2.24 -3.34
C LEU A 88 22.77 -3.61 -4.02
N LEU A 89 21.74 -4.04 -4.75
CA LEU A 89 21.74 -5.32 -5.46
C LEU A 89 22.81 -5.36 -6.56
N VAL A 90 22.93 -4.27 -7.34
CA VAL A 90 24.00 -4.13 -8.35
C VAL A 90 25.37 -4.18 -7.67
N GLY A 91 25.55 -3.43 -6.58
CA GLY A 91 26.80 -3.43 -5.81
C GLY A 91 27.17 -4.81 -5.29
N LEU A 92 26.20 -5.55 -4.73
CA LEU A 92 26.41 -6.89 -4.20
C LEU A 92 26.96 -7.87 -5.24
N PHE A 93 26.36 -7.92 -6.43
CA PHE A 93 26.82 -8.87 -7.46
C PHE A 93 28.10 -8.43 -8.16
N PHE A 94 28.16 -7.16 -8.58
CA PHE A 94 29.29 -6.67 -9.38
C PHE A 94 30.54 -6.41 -8.53
N ALA A 95 30.41 -5.94 -7.29
CA ALA A 95 31.59 -5.78 -6.43
C ALA A 95 32.20 -7.13 -6.05
N VAL A 96 31.39 -8.16 -5.80
CA VAL A 96 31.88 -9.53 -5.57
C VAL A 96 32.56 -10.07 -6.83
N SER A 97 31.95 -9.87 -8.00
CA SER A 97 32.54 -10.30 -9.28
C SER A 97 33.90 -9.65 -9.53
N LEU A 98 34.02 -8.34 -9.30
CA LEU A 98 35.28 -7.59 -9.43
C LEU A 98 36.31 -8.06 -8.41
N ALA A 99 35.92 -8.23 -7.14
CA ALA A 99 36.82 -8.71 -6.09
C ALA A 99 37.38 -10.12 -6.40
N LEU A 100 36.56 -11.03 -6.94
CA LEU A 100 37.00 -12.36 -7.36
C LEU A 100 37.97 -12.33 -8.55
N GLN A 101 37.88 -11.30 -9.39
CA GLN A 101 38.80 -11.08 -10.51
C GLN A 101 40.06 -10.32 -10.10
N GLY A 102 40.17 -9.88 -8.85
CA GLY A 102 41.28 -9.04 -8.37
C GLY A 102 41.19 -7.59 -8.85
N GLU A 103 40.04 -7.16 -9.35
CA GLU A 103 39.79 -5.81 -9.87
C GLU A 103 39.26 -4.86 -8.78
N SER A 104 39.45 -3.55 -8.99
CA SER A 104 38.93 -2.53 -8.08
C SER A 104 37.40 -2.45 -8.12
N PHE A 105 36.78 -2.54 -6.95
CA PHE A 105 35.33 -2.33 -6.77
C PHE A 105 35.00 -0.96 -6.15
N GLY A 106 35.99 -0.21 -5.65
CA GLY A 106 35.79 1.02 -4.88
C GLY A 106 35.08 2.11 -5.67
N ALA A 107 35.45 2.29 -6.95
CA ALA A 107 34.83 3.26 -7.85
C ALA A 107 33.35 2.93 -8.11
N LEU A 108 33.03 1.66 -8.37
CA LEU A 108 31.67 1.20 -8.59
C LEU A 108 30.78 1.45 -7.36
N LEU A 109 31.24 1.03 -6.17
CA LEU A 109 30.45 1.19 -4.95
C LEU A 109 30.27 2.66 -4.57
N SER A 110 31.28 3.51 -4.81
CA SER A 110 31.16 4.96 -4.62
C SER A 110 30.14 5.59 -5.54
N LEU A 111 30.08 5.15 -6.80
CA LEU A 111 29.07 5.61 -7.75
C LEU A 111 27.66 5.19 -7.31
N LEU A 112 27.51 3.94 -6.87
CA LEU A 112 26.22 3.38 -6.41
C LEU A 112 25.75 3.97 -5.08
N ALA A 113 26.64 4.57 -4.29
CA ALA A 113 26.29 5.26 -3.06
C ALA A 113 25.30 6.41 -3.28
N TRP A 114 25.41 7.13 -4.39
CA TRP A 114 24.58 8.31 -4.69
C TRP A 114 23.10 7.99 -4.92
N PRO A 115 22.71 7.03 -5.78
CA PRO A 115 21.32 6.61 -5.87
C PRO A 115 20.82 6.01 -4.55
N MET A 116 21.67 5.32 -3.77
CA MET A 116 21.28 4.85 -2.44
C MET A 116 20.96 6.02 -1.49
N ALA A 117 21.83 7.03 -1.42
CA ALA A 117 21.61 8.21 -0.60
C ALA A 117 20.34 8.96 -1.02
N LEU A 118 20.13 9.15 -2.33
CA LEU A 118 18.91 9.76 -2.86
C LEU A 118 17.66 8.95 -2.46
N GLY A 119 17.72 7.62 -2.55
CA GLY A 119 16.62 6.76 -2.16
C GLY A 119 16.27 6.84 -0.66
N LEU A 120 17.30 6.89 0.20
CA LEU A 120 17.14 7.08 1.65
C LEU A 120 16.58 8.46 2.00
N ILE A 121 16.99 9.51 1.27
CA ILE A 121 16.43 10.86 1.41
C ILE A 121 14.95 10.87 1.04
N LEU A 122 14.56 10.26 -0.09
CA LEU A 122 13.16 10.17 -0.51
C LEU A 122 12.29 9.44 0.52
N GLU A 123 12.77 8.32 1.05
CA GLU A 123 12.09 7.58 2.12
C GLU A 123 11.93 8.48 3.37
N GLY A 124 13.01 9.11 3.83
CA GLY A 124 13.01 10.00 5.00
C GLY A 124 12.05 11.19 4.86
N VAL A 125 12.10 11.91 3.73
CA VAL A 125 11.21 13.04 3.43
C VAL A 125 9.75 12.60 3.39
N GLY A 126 9.48 11.46 2.75
CA GLY A 126 8.15 10.89 2.72
C GLY A 126 7.62 10.58 4.11
N LEU A 127 8.41 9.87 4.92
CA LEU A 127 8.02 9.46 6.27
C LEU A 127 7.79 10.64 7.20
N TYR A 128 8.63 11.67 7.09
CA TYR A 128 8.46 12.92 7.82
C TYR A 128 7.13 13.59 7.46
N ALA A 129 6.85 13.75 6.16
CA ALA A 129 5.62 14.35 5.71
C ALA A 129 4.37 13.52 6.08
N HIS A 130 4.49 12.19 6.03
CA HIS A 130 3.43 11.30 6.44
C HIS A 130 3.13 11.41 7.94
N GLY A 131 4.15 11.42 8.80
CA GLY A 131 3.96 11.66 10.22
C GLY A 131 3.21 12.97 10.49
N ARG A 132 3.60 14.05 9.79
CA ARG A 132 2.93 15.36 9.89
C ARG A 132 1.46 15.32 9.43
N ASP A 133 1.18 14.62 8.33
CA ASP A 133 -0.18 14.43 7.82
C ASP A 133 -1.05 13.64 8.80
N LEU A 134 -0.48 12.59 9.41
CA LEU A 134 -1.17 11.77 10.41
C LEU A 134 -1.42 12.51 11.73
N ASP A 135 -0.49 13.39 12.15
CA ASP A 135 -0.66 14.25 13.33
C ASP A 135 -1.73 15.34 13.13
N GLN A 136 -1.94 15.79 11.88
CA GLN A 136 -2.95 16.79 11.53
C GLN A 136 -4.31 16.16 11.19
N GLY A 137 -4.30 14.89 10.79
CA GLY A 137 -5.49 14.13 10.43
C GLY A 137 -6.29 13.61 11.63
N GLY A 138 -7.43 13.00 11.34
CA GLY A 138 -8.26 12.30 12.32
C GLY A 138 -8.64 10.90 11.85
N GLY A 139 -9.40 10.17 12.68
CA GLY A 139 -9.90 8.84 12.33
C GLY A 139 -8.83 7.75 12.30
N GLU A 140 -8.98 6.76 11.42
CA GLU A 140 -8.14 5.56 11.38
C GLU A 140 -6.66 5.85 11.09
N GLY A 141 -6.35 6.91 10.35
CA GLY A 141 -4.96 7.32 10.09
C GLY A 141 -4.27 7.82 11.36
N ALA A 142 -4.90 8.73 12.10
CA ALA A 142 -4.37 9.22 13.36
C ALA A 142 -4.25 8.10 14.42
N ALA A 143 -5.24 7.20 14.47
CA ALA A 143 -5.19 6.02 15.34
C ALA A 143 -4.00 5.10 15.00
N ALA A 144 -3.75 4.85 13.72
CA ALA A 144 -2.57 4.11 13.28
C ALA A 144 -1.26 4.81 13.69
N HIS A 145 -1.23 6.13 13.69
CA HIS A 145 -0.06 6.89 14.13
C HIS A 145 0.17 6.86 15.65
N VAL A 146 -0.91 6.81 16.44
CA VAL A 146 -0.80 6.56 17.87
C VAL A 146 -0.19 5.18 18.11
N GLU A 147 -0.74 4.13 17.47
CA GLU A 147 -0.23 2.76 17.56
C GLU A 147 1.24 2.63 17.13
N GLN A 148 1.61 3.37 16.08
CA GLN A 148 2.98 3.47 15.58
C GLN A 148 3.95 4.05 16.63
N ARG A 149 3.50 5.04 17.41
CA ARG A 149 4.32 5.70 18.43
C ARG A 149 4.24 5.04 19.81
N SER A 150 3.20 4.26 20.08
CA SER A 150 3.00 3.50 21.31
C SER A 150 3.53 2.07 21.17
N THR A 151 2.70 1.12 20.73
CA THR A 151 3.00 -0.31 20.64
C THR A 151 4.25 -0.59 19.82
N TYR A 152 4.40 0.10 18.69
CA TYR A 152 5.58 -0.02 17.82
C TYR A 152 6.59 1.10 18.01
N GLY A 153 6.51 1.89 19.09
CA GLY A 153 7.34 3.08 19.27
C GLY A 153 8.84 2.81 19.16
N LYS A 154 9.34 1.75 19.79
CA LYS A 154 10.76 1.35 19.68
C LYS A 154 11.16 1.05 18.24
N THR A 155 10.33 0.33 17.51
CA THR A 155 10.53 -0.02 16.09
C THR A 155 10.47 1.23 15.20
N TYR A 156 9.56 2.15 15.49
CA TYR A 156 9.43 3.42 14.78
C TYR A 156 10.70 4.28 14.92
N TYR A 157 11.14 4.50 16.16
CA TYR A 157 12.33 5.32 16.43
C TYR A 157 13.61 4.62 15.93
N SER A 158 13.73 3.31 16.09
CA SER A 158 14.89 2.56 15.58
C SER A 158 14.98 2.62 14.06
N ARG A 159 13.85 2.47 13.34
CA ARG A 159 13.81 2.61 11.88
C ARG A 159 14.24 4.01 11.44
N ASN A 160 13.71 5.06 12.07
CA ASN A 160 14.07 6.44 11.71
C ASN A 160 15.54 6.74 12.03
N GLY A 161 16.05 6.27 13.17
CA GLY A 161 17.47 6.38 13.51
C GLY A 161 18.35 5.63 12.52
N ALA A 162 17.99 4.39 12.17
CA ALA A 162 18.71 3.57 11.20
C ALA A 162 18.70 4.18 9.80
N LEU A 163 17.63 4.86 9.38
CA LEU A 163 17.60 5.64 8.13
C LEU A 163 18.64 6.76 8.14
N VAL A 164 18.75 7.53 9.22
CA VAL A 164 19.73 8.63 9.33
C VAL A 164 21.16 8.09 9.37
N VAL A 165 21.41 7.04 10.15
CA VAL A 165 22.71 6.37 10.21
C VAL A 165 23.08 5.78 8.85
N GLY A 166 22.15 5.08 8.20
CA GLY A 166 22.34 4.51 6.87
C GLY A 166 22.65 5.58 5.81
N LEU A 167 21.91 6.70 5.81
CA LEU A 167 22.18 7.82 4.91
C LEU A 167 23.58 8.40 5.13
N THR A 168 23.97 8.58 6.40
CA THR A 168 25.29 9.10 6.76
C THR A 168 26.40 8.17 6.28
N LEU A 169 26.29 6.87 6.59
CA LEU A 169 27.26 5.85 6.19
C LEU A 169 27.40 5.77 4.67
N VAL A 170 26.29 5.66 3.95
CA VAL A 170 26.29 5.61 2.48
C VAL A 170 26.92 6.86 1.88
N THR A 171 26.63 8.05 2.41
CA THR A 171 27.20 9.31 1.92
C THR A 171 28.71 9.36 2.14
N VAL A 172 29.19 8.99 3.34
CA VAL A 172 30.63 8.93 3.64
C VAL A 172 31.33 7.90 2.75
N LEU A 173 30.72 6.73 2.56
CA LEU A 173 31.23 5.71 1.66
C LEU A 173 31.29 6.17 0.20
N GLY A 174 30.31 6.97 -0.24
CA GLY A 174 30.29 7.58 -1.58
C GLY A 174 31.47 8.51 -1.88
N PHE A 175 32.05 9.14 -0.86
CA PHE A 175 33.23 10.01 -1.00
C PHE A 175 34.56 9.29 -0.79
N SER A 176 34.56 8.11 -0.18
CA SER A 176 35.81 7.49 0.30
C SER A 176 36.43 6.47 -0.65
N ALA A 177 35.66 5.90 -1.59
CA ALA A 177 36.11 4.83 -2.48
C ALA A 177 36.87 3.70 -1.75
N LEU A 178 36.38 3.35 -0.56
CA LEU A 178 36.99 2.38 0.34
C LEU A 178 37.17 1.00 -0.33
N GLU A 179 38.42 0.52 -0.35
CA GLU A 179 38.81 -0.75 -0.95
C GLU A 179 39.25 -1.81 0.08
N GLY A 180 39.55 -3.00 -0.43
CA GLY A 180 40.09 -4.12 0.34
C GLY A 180 39.10 -4.74 1.33
N VAL A 181 39.62 -5.59 2.21
CA VAL A 181 38.81 -6.34 3.20
C VAL A 181 38.04 -5.40 4.12
N VAL A 182 38.67 -4.28 4.53
CA VAL A 182 38.02 -3.27 5.37
C VAL A 182 36.85 -2.63 4.63
N GLY A 183 37.04 -2.24 3.36
CA GLY A 183 35.96 -1.71 2.53
C GLY A 183 34.79 -2.69 2.40
N LEU A 184 35.06 -3.96 2.11
CA LEU A 184 34.03 -5.01 2.02
C LEU A 184 33.26 -5.20 3.32
N LEU A 185 33.94 -5.19 4.47
CA LEU A 185 33.30 -5.31 5.79
C LEU A 185 32.38 -4.12 6.07
N VAL A 186 32.85 -2.89 5.85
CA VAL A 186 32.05 -1.67 6.09
C VAL A 186 30.85 -1.60 5.14
N TRP A 187 31.04 -1.93 3.86
CA TRP A 187 29.94 -2.01 2.89
C TRP A 187 28.92 -3.09 3.26
N SER A 188 29.38 -4.26 3.74
CA SER A 188 28.50 -5.36 4.15
C SER A 188 27.68 -5.00 5.39
N LEU A 189 28.28 -4.33 6.39
CA LEU A 189 27.56 -3.82 7.56
C LEU A 189 26.54 -2.75 7.17
N THR A 190 26.91 -1.84 6.25
CA THR A 190 26.00 -0.82 5.73
C THR A 190 24.84 -1.44 4.96
N ALA A 191 25.12 -2.46 4.13
CA ALA A 191 24.10 -3.19 3.41
C ALA A 191 23.14 -3.92 4.36
N ALA A 192 23.65 -4.57 5.40
CA ALA A 192 22.83 -5.22 6.43
C ALA A 192 21.92 -4.20 7.14
N LEU A 193 22.45 -3.04 7.54
CA LEU A 193 21.67 -1.96 8.15
C LEU A 193 20.55 -1.48 7.21
N VAL A 194 20.86 -1.22 5.94
CA VAL A 194 19.89 -0.76 4.94
C VAL A 194 18.80 -1.80 4.70
N ILE A 195 19.17 -3.07 4.55
CA ILE A 195 18.21 -4.18 4.39
C ILE A 195 17.31 -4.30 5.61
N SER A 196 17.88 -4.31 6.82
CA SER A 196 17.10 -4.36 8.06
C SER A 196 16.14 -3.18 8.16
N THR A 197 16.59 -1.97 7.81
CA THR A 197 15.76 -0.77 7.81
C THR A 197 14.60 -0.88 6.81
N ALA A 198 14.86 -1.39 5.61
CA ALA A 198 13.84 -1.61 4.60
C ALA A 198 12.81 -2.66 5.03
N VAL A 199 13.26 -3.78 5.59
CA VAL A 199 12.39 -4.85 6.12
C VAL A 199 11.50 -4.31 7.25
N ILE A 200 12.07 -3.59 8.21
CA ILE A 200 11.31 -2.96 9.29
C ILE A 200 10.29 -1.95 8.71
N GLY A 201 10.71 -1.12 7.76
CA GLY A 201 9.83 -0.17 7.09
C GLY A 201 8.63 -0.85 6.41
N ARG A 202 8.86 -1.97 5.72
CA ARG A 202 7.78 -2.77 5.11
C ARG A 202 6.88 -3.42 6.16
N ALA A 203 7.46 -4.00 7.22
CA ALA A 203 6.67 -4.61 8.30
C ALA A 203 5.75 -3.57 8.96
N MET A 204 6.27 -2.38 9.27
CA MET A 204 5.50 -1.27 9.80
C MET A 204 4.40 -0.81 8.83
N PHE A 205 4.73 -0.72 7.55
CA PHE A 205 3.76 -0.34 6.51
C PHE A 205 2.54 -1.26 6.46
N TYR A 206 2.72 -2.57 6.70
CA TYR A 206 1.60 -3.53 6.70
C TYR A 206 0.88 -3.62 8.05
N VAL A 207 1.60 -3.60 9.17
CA VAL A 207 1.01 -3.82 10.50
C VAL A 207 0.19 -2.63 10.99
N LEU A 208 0.55 -1.42 10.57
CA LEU A 208 -0.13 -0.19 10.98
C LEU A 208 -1.37 0.12 10.17
N VAL A 209 -1.67 -0.69 9.16
CA VAL A 209 -3.01 -0.66 8.60
C VAL A 209 -3.95 -1.26 9.61
N ILE A 210 -4.67 -0.38 10.29
CA ILE A 210 -5.87 -0.77 11.01
C ILE A 210 -6.80 -1.33 9.94
N PRO A 211 -7.08 -2.65 9.97
CA PRO A 211 -8.05 -3.16 9.06
C PRO A 211 -9.37 -2.51 9.48
N THR A 212 -10.10 -1.96 8.52
CA THR A 212 -11.52 -1.58 8.70
C THR A 212 -12.38 -2.75 9.18
N THR A 213 -11.79 -3.93 9.34
CA THR A 213 -12.35 -5.11 9.99
C THR A 213 -12.10 -5.16 11.50
N MET A 214 -11.81 -4.04 12.20
CA MET A 214 -12.41 -3.88 13.53
C MET A 214 -13.92 -3.78 13.27
N PRO A 215 -14.71 -4.86 13.44
CA PRO A 215 -15.94 -5.02 12.66
C PRO A 215 -17.04 -3.98 12.94
N GLY A 216 -16.90 -3.17 13.99
CA GLY A 216 -17.85 -2.12 14.34
C GLY A 216 -17.93 -0.93 13.38
N ALA A 217 -16.83 -0.47 12.79
CA ALA A 217 -16.83 0.80 12.06
C ALA A 217 -17.25 0.67 10.57
N PHE A 218 -17.04 -0.49 9.96
CA PHE A 218 -17.33 -0.72 8.53
C PHE A 218 -18.77 -1.20 8.26
N PHE A 219 -19.42 -1.85 9.23
CA PHE A 219 -20.72 -2.52 9.01
C PHE A 219 -21.91 -1.93 9.78
N TRP A 220 -21.71 -0.87 10.57
CA TRP A 220 -22.80 -0.26 11.35
C TRP A 220 -23.97 0.26 10.48
N ARG A 221 -23.79 0.36 9.15
CA ARG A 221 -24.82 0.72 8.17
C ARG A 221 -25.38 -0.43 7.31
N ASN A 222 -24.84 -1.66 7.38
CA ASN A 222 -25.33 -2.81 6.60
C ASN A 222 -26.23 -3.73 7.45
N GLN A 223 -27.54 -3.77 7.18
CA GLN A 223 -28.49 -4.53 8.00
C GLN A 223 -28.29 -6.04 7.96
N GLY A 224 -27.90 -6.62 6.81
CA GLY A 224 -27.67 -8.07 6.70
C GLY A 224 -26.50 -8.55 7.55
N PHE A 225 -25.45 -7.72 7.68
CA PHE A 225 -24.33 -8.02 8.58
C PHE A 225 -24.75 -7.98 10.05
N GLN A 226 -25.57 -7.00 10.43
CA GLN A 226 -26.04 -6.88 11.81
C GLN A 226 -26.92 -8.07 12.23
N GLU A 227 -27.77 -8.56 11.34
CA GLU A 227 -28.63 -9.73 11.62
C GLU A 227 -27.82 -11.02 11.72
N HIS A 228 -26.86 -11.22 10.82
CA HIS A 228 -25.97 -12.37 10.89
C HIS A 228 -25.09 -12.35 12.15
N ALA A 229 -24.54 -11.18 12.52
CA ALA A 229 -23.74 -11.03 13.73
C ALA A 229 -24.55 -11.31 15.00
N ARG A 230 -25.84 -10.95 15.03
CA ARG A 230 -26.74 -11.28 16.14
C ARG A 230 -27.12 -12.77 16.17
N ALA A 231 -27.41 -13.39 15.02
CA ALA A 231 -27.84 -14.79 14.95
C ALA A 231 -26.69 -15.79 15.24
N SER A 232 -25.46 -15.41 14.92
CA SER A 232 -24.26 -16.23 15.13
C SER A 232 -23.59 -16.02 16.50
N GLY A 233 -24.08 -15.08 17.32
CA GLY A 233 -23.47 -14.74 18.61
C GLY A 233 -22.22 -13.84 18.52
N LEU A 234 -21.78 -13.48 17.31
CA LEU A 234 -20.66 -12.56 17.10
C LEU A 234 -20.92 -11.16 17.67
N ALA A 235 -22.18 -10.73 17.77
CA ALA A 235 -22.56 -9.45 18.36
C ALA A 235 -22.30 -9.36 19.88
N GLU A 236 -22.07 -10.50 20.55
CA GLU A 236 -21.70 -10.53 21.98
C GLU A 236 -20.21 -10.24 22.20
N MET A 237 -19.40 -10.33 21.14
CA MET A 237 -18.00 -9.95 21.18
C MET A 237 -17.88 -8.43 21.03
N PRO A 238 -17.34 -7.72 22.03
CA PRO A 238 -17.28 -6.26 22.00
C PRO A 238 -16.54 -5.70 20.78
N GLN A 239 -15.61 -6.45 20.18
CA GLN A 239 -14.86 -6.01 19.01
C GLN A 239 -15.74 -5.85 17.75
N VAL A 240 -16.86 -6.58 17.65
CA VAL A 240 -17.69 -6.68 16.44
C VAL A 240 -18.55 -5.43 16.19
N GLY A 241 -18.81 -4.63 17.23
CA GLY A 241 -19.51 -3.34 17.16
C GLY A 241 -20.92 -3.38 16.54
N VAL A 242 -21.53 -4.56 16.51
CA VAL A 242 -22.96 -4.75 16.27
C VAL A 242 -23.63 -4.91 17.62
N LEU A 243 -24.68 -4.13 17.90
CA LEU A 243 -25.42 -4.28 19.15
C LEU A 243 -26.06 -5.68 19.23
N PRO A 244 -25.77 -6.44 20.30
CA PRO A 244 -26.41 -7.72 20.53
C PRO A 244 -27.90 -7.54 20.80
N ARG A 245 -28.68 -8.58 20.49
CA ARG A 245 -30.10 -8.66 20.87
C ARG A 245 -30.16 -9.08 22.33
N THR A 246 -30.02 -8.12 23.23
CA THR A 246 -30.30 -8.32 24.65
C THR A 246 -31.78 -8.14 24.94
N GLU A 247 -32.26 -8.64 26.07
CA GLU A 247 -33.64 -8.43 26.54
C GLU A 247 -34.04 -6.94 26.56
N TYR A 248 -33.06 -6.07 26.84
CA TYR A 248 -33.20 -4.61 26.75
C TYR A 248 -33.50 -4.08 25.33
N HIS A 249 -32.91 -4.69 24.28
CA HIS A 249 -33.17 -4.35 22.88
C HIS A 249 -34.59 -4.76 22.43
N GLU A 250 -35.08 -5.90 22.92
CA GLU A 250 -36.44 -6.37 22.61
C GLU A 250 -37.52 -5.47 23.23
N LEU A 251 -37.29 -4.98 24.45
CA LEU A 251 -38.18 -4.03 25.13
C LEU A 251 -38.31 -2.70 24.37
N GLN A 252 -37.20 -2.17 23.82
CA GLN A 252 -37.21 -0.96 23.00
C GLN A 252 -37.90 -1.18 21.64
N MET A 253 -37.64 -2.32 20.98
CA MET A 253 -38.32 -2.71 19.74
C MET A 253 -39.85 -2.89 19.96
N ALA A 254 -40.25 -3.40 21.12
CA ALA A 254 -41.66 -3.53 21.50
C ALA A 254 -42.32 -2.16 21.77
N ARG A 255 -41.59 -1.19 22.33
CA ARG A 255 -42.05 0.20 22.47
C ARG A 255 -42.23 0.86 21.10
N ALA A 256 -41.25 0.76 20.21
CA ALA A 256 -41.33 1.31 18.84
C ALA A 256 -42.47 0.71 18.01
N LYS A 257 -42.71 -0.61 18.11
CA LYS A 257 -43.86 -1.28 17.48
C LYS A 257 -45.20 -0.72 17.98
N ARG A 258 -45.30 -0.32 19.26
CA ARG A 258 -46.51 0.32 19.82
C ARG A 258 -46.74 1.71 19.22
N GLU A 259 -45.71 2.55 19.21
CA GLU A 259 -45.78 3.90 18.62
C GLU A 259 -46.13 3.86 17.13
N ILE A 260 -45.54 2.95 16.35
CA ILE A 260 -45.88 2.71 14.93
C ILE A 260 -47.33 2.24 14.78
N GLY A 261 -47.81 1.38 15.69
CA GLY A 261 -49.21 0.95 15.73
C GLY A 261 -50.18 2.12 15.92
N GLU A 262 -49.85 3.08 16.78
CA GLU A 262 -50.65 4.30 17.00
C GLU A 262 -50.68 5.20 15.75
N GLU A 263 -49.57 5.34 15.02
CA GLU A 263 -49.56 6.03 13.72
C GLU A 263 -50.38 5.31 12.65
N TRP A 264 -50.30 3.97 12.60
CA TRP A 264 -51.13 3.15 11.71
C TRP A 264 -52.63 3.37 11.93
N VAL A 265 -53.05 3.64 13.17
CA VAL A 265 -54.43 4.02 13.49
C VAL A 265 -54.77 5.41 12.95
N LYS A 266 -53.88 6.40 13.06
CA LYS A 266 -54.04 7.73 12.43
C LYS A 266 -54.16 7.61 10.90
N ILE A 267 -53.40 6.71 10.27
CA ILE A 267 -53.49 6.43 8.82
C ILE A 267 -54.83 5.78 8.47
N LYS A 268 -55.31 4.84 9.29
CA LYS A 268 -56.66 4.27 9.17
C LYS A 268 -57.75 5.35 9.24
N GLN A 269 -57.62 6.34 10.12
CA GLN A 269 -58.54 7.48 10.23
C GLN A 269 -58.54 8.38 8.98
N ARG A 270 -57.38 8.58 8.33
CA ARG A 270 -57.24 9.41 7.11
C ARG A 270 -57.64 8.71 5.81
N GLY A 271 -57.79 7.38 5.82
CA GLY A 271 -58.33 6.60 4.72
C GLY A 271 -57.26 5.93 3.83
N ILE A 272 -57.28 4.60 3.85
CA ILE A 272 -56.37 3.69 3.13
C ILE A 272 -56.39 3.91 1.60
N LYS A 273 -57.49 4.40 1.02
CA LYS A 273 -57.60 4.65 -0.44
C LYS A 273 -56.71 5.78 -0.95
N ALA A 274 -56.64 6.91 -0.24
CA ALA A 274 -55.78 8.02 -0.64
C ALA A 274 -54.29 7.63 -0.54
N SER A 275 -53.92 6.91 0.54
CA SER A 275 -52.56 6.41 0.77
C SER A 275 -52.17 5.29 -0.21
N LEU A 276 -53.07 4.35 -0.50
CA LEU A 276 -52.84 3.28 -1.49
C LEU A 276 -52.83 3.80 -2.93
N ASN A 277 -53.60 4.85 -3.27
CA ASN A 277 -53.53 5.46 -4.62
C ASN A 277 -52.14 6.02 -4.88
N LEU A 278 -51.54 6.72 -3.92
CA LEU A 278 -50.18 7.23 -4.05
C LEU A 278 -49.15 6.08 -4.12
N LEU A 279 -49.30 5.07 -3.25
CA LEU A 279 -48.33 3.98 -3.15
C LEU A 279 -48.40 3.00 -4.31
N LYS A 280 -49.61 2.66 -4.79
CA LYS A 280 -49.82 1.81 -5.98
C LYS A 280 -49.30 2.50 -7.25
N THR A 281 -49.57 3.80 -7.41
CA THR A 281 -49.07 4.56 -8.57
C THR A 281 -47.54 4.50 -8.62
N ASN A 282 -46.88 4.59 -7.46
CA ASN A 282 -45.41 4.52 -7.33
C ASN A 282 -44.80 3.11 -7.52
N VAL A 283 -45.37 2.05 -6.93
CA VAL A 283 -44.76 0.69 -6.98
C VAL A 283 -44.97 0.01 -8.33
N ARG A 284 -46.13 0.22 -8.98
CA ARG A 284 -46.47 -0.39 -10.29
C ARG A 284 -45.49 0.01 -11.39
N GLN A 285 -45.11 1.29 -11.42
CA GLN A 285 -44.12 1.80 -12.36
C GLN A 285 -42.76 1.14 -12.18
N HIS A 286 -42.41 0.78 -10.95
CA HIS A 286 -41.08 0.27 -10.64
C HIS A 286 -40.89 -1.20 -11.04
N TRP A 287 -41.86 -2.06 -10.74
CA TRP A 287 -41.74 -3.52 -10.92
C TRP A 287 -41.78 -3.98 -12.40
N GLN A 288 -42.58 -3.31 -13.24
CA GLN A 288 -42.65 -3.60 -14.67
C GLN A 288 -41.32 -3.40 -15.39
N GLN A 289 -40.46 -2.52 -14.88
CA GLN A 289 -39.17 -2.25 -15.52
C GLN A 289 -38.13 -3.36 -15.31
N THR A 290 -38.31 -4.22 -14.30
CA THR A 290 -37.19 -5.03 -13.78
C THR A 290 -37.14 -6.46 -14.32
N PHE A 291 -38.25 -7.20 -14.38
CA PHE A 291 -38.24 -8.65 -14.71
C PHE A 291 -38.27 -8.99 -16.20
N SER A 292 -38.68 -8.08 -17.08
CA SER A 292 -38.67 -8.33 -18.55
C SER A 292 -37.28 -8.32 -19.17
N ARG A 293 -36.21 -8.26 -18.37
CA ARG A 293 -34.83 -8.11 -18.83
C ARG A 293 -33.86 -9.16 -18.25
N ILE A 294 -34.36 -10.20 -17.59
CA ILE A 294 -33.61 -11.45 -17.28
C ILE A 294 -34.27 -12.57 -18.07
#